data_AF-A0A4P6BBE2-F1
#
_entry.id   AF-A0A4P6BBE2-F1
#
_cell.length_a   1.000
_cell.length_b   1.000
_cell.length_c   1.000
_cell.angle_alpha   90.00
_cell.angle_beta   90.00
_cell.angle_gamma   90.00
#
_symmetry.space_group_name_H-M   'P 1'
#
loop_
_entity.id
_entity.type
_entity.pdbx_description
1 polymer ?
#
loop_
_entity_poly.entity_id
_entity_poly.type
_entity_poly.pdbx_seq_one_letter_code
_entity_poly.pdbx_strand_id
1 'polypeptide(L)'
;MWSYHRPHTLCLPDESFSYISGEGEPEVEKFFVHDKRDTVGVAVADIQAGETVSGWVMEDNSIITVKALSDIKLGHKIALKDIANGETVIKYGEPIGKTVAPIAKGEHVHVHNLKTARW
;
A
#
# COMPACT_ATOMS: atom_id res chain seq x y z
N MET A 1 22.99 -11.82 -55.37
CA MET A 1 23.97 -10.75 -55.05
C MET A 1 23.56 -10.19 -53.70
N TRP A 2 24.04 -10.66 -52.54
CA TRP A 2 25.41 -10.59 -52.01
C TRP A 2 26.08 -9.22 -52.12
N SER A 3 26.31 -8.64 -50.92
CA SER A 3 27.47 -7.85 -50.45
C SER A 3 27.18 -6.40 -50.09
N TYR A 4 27.74 -5.77 -49.05
CA TYR A 4 28.41 -6.15 -47.78
C TYR A 4 28.82 -4.81 -47.10
N HIS A 5 29.15 -4.85 -45.79
CA HIS A 5 29.96 -3.91 -44.96
C HIS A 5 29.19 -2.80 -44.21
N ARG A 6 29.31 -2.66 -42.88
CA ARG A 6 30.51 -2.79 -42.04
C ARG A 6 30.33 -3.49 -40.67
N PRO A 7 31.45 -3.92 -40.04
CA PRO A 7 31.49 -4.82 -38.89
C PRO A 7 32.05 -4.17 -37.59
N HIS A 8 32.17 -5.01 -36.56
CA HIS A 8 32.93 -4.91 -35.29
C HIS A 8 32.23 -4.41 -34.02
N THR A 9 31.59 -5.37 -33.34
CA THR A 9 31.95 -5.88 -32.00
C THR A 9 32.43 -4.88 -30.94
N LEU A 10 31.71 -4.82 -29.83
CA LEU A 10 32.31 -4.93 -28.49
C LEU A 10 31.26 -5.34 -27.43
N CYS A 11 31.58 -6.46 -26.77
CA CYS A 11 31.12 -6.95 -25.47
C CYS A 11 29.62 -7.17 -25.19
N LEU A 12 29.24 -8.45 -25.24
CA LEU A 12 28.41 -9.04 -24.17
C LEU A 12 29.35 -9.68 -23.14
N PRO A 13 29.01 -9.59 -21.86
CA PRO A 13 28.98 -10.76 -21.00
C PRO A 13 27.59 -10.79 -20.33
N ASP A 14 26.74 -11.71 -20.78
CA ASP A 14 26.29 -12.84 -19.98
C ASP A 14 25.57 -12.42 -18.69
N GLU A 15 24.24 -12.42 -18.71
CA GLU A 15 23.41 -13.09 -17.71
C GLU A 15 22.02 -13.17 -18.31
N SER A 16 21.63 -14.40 -18.62
CA SER A 16 20.27 -14.76 -19.00
C SER A 16 19.33 -14.44 -17.85
N PHE A 17 18.75 -13.24 -17.84
CA PHE A 17 17.55 -13.00 -17.05
C PHE A 17 16.38 -13.61 -17.83
N SER A 18 16.25 -14.94 -17.69
CA SER A 18 15.09 -15.67 -18.17
C SER A 18 13.86 -15.03 -17.52
N TYR A 19 13.05 -14.33 -18.32
CA TYR A 19 11.69 -14.00 -17.93
C TYR A 19 10.97 -15.32 -17.69
N ILE A 20 10.93 -15.75 -16.43
CA ILE A 20 10.02 -16.79 -16.00
C ILE A 20 8.64 -16.16 -16.18
N SER A 21 7.95 -16.55 -17.24
CA SER A 21 6.53 -16.32 -17.43
C SER A 21 5.77 -17.13 -16.37
N GLY A 22 5.86 -16.67 -15.12
CA GLY A 22 4.97 -17.05 -14.05
C GLY A 22 3.75 -16.18 -14.20
N GLU A 23 2.61 -16.78 -14.52
CA GLU A 23 1.33 -16.11 -14.47
C GLU A 23 1.00 -15.77 -13.01
N GLY A 24 1.34 -14.55 -12.64
CA GLY A 24 1.09 -13.94 -11.37
C GLY A 24 1.56 -12.50 -11.50
N GLU A 25 0.65 -11.57 -11.74
CA GLU A 25 0.92 -10.15 -11.49
C GLU A 25 1.56 -10.08 -10.10
N PRO A 26 2.73 -9.43 -9.92
CA PRO A 26 3.33 -9.32 -8.60
C PRO A 26 2.26 -8.77 -7.65
N GLU A 27 2.07 -9.41 -6.49
CA GLU A 27 1.13 -8.91 -5.48
C GLU A 27 1.70 -7.60 -4.93
N VAL A 28 1.42 -6.50 -5.62
CA VAL A 28 1.97 -5.19 -5.27
C VAL A 28 1.32 -4.72 -3.98
N GLU A 29 2.13 -4.36 -2.99
CA GLU A 29 1.62 -3.77 -1.76
C GLU A 29 0.89 -2.46 -2.07
N LYS A 30 -0.39 -2.41 -1.74
CA LYS A 30 -1.25 -1.25 -2.06
C LYS A 30 -1.34 -0.23 -0.95
N PHE A 31 -0.73 -0.48 0.20
CA PHE A 31 -0.61 0.50 1.27
C PHE A 31 0.63 0.27 2.14
N PHE A 32 1.03 1.30 2.87
CA PHE A 32 2.14 1.22 3.82
C PHE A 32 1.73 1.64 5.23
N VAL A 33 2.40 1.06 6.22
CA VAL A 33 2.25 1.34 7.65
C VAL A 33 3.63 1.70 8.20
N HIS A 34 3.76 2.81 8.92
CA HIS A 34 5.08 3.24 9.39
C HIS A 34 5.48 2.56 10.71
N ASP A 35 4.55 2.49 11.66
CA ASP A 35 4.77 1.95 13.00
C ASP A 35 3.71 0.89 13.30
N LYS A 36 4.04 -0.18 14.03
CA LYS A 36 3.09 -1.24 14.43
C LYS A 36 1.92 -0.72 15.26
N ARG A 37 2.09 0.42 15.92
CA ARG A 37 1.05 1.09 16.70
C ARG A 37 0.11 1.91 15.83
N ASP A 38 0.44 2.10 14.55
CA ASP A 38 -0.43 2.79 13.62
C ASP A 38 -1.76 2.04 13.51
N THR A 39 -2.84 2.80 13.60
CA THR A 39 -4.20 2.27 13.43
C THR A 39 -4.67 2.32 11.98
N VAL A 40 -3.87 2.96 11.11
CA VAL A 40 -4.20 3.23 9.71
C VAL A 40 -2.98 3.02 8.82
N GLY A 41 -3.21 2.49 7.61
CA GLY A 41 -2.24 2.46 6.53
C GLY A 41 -2.51 3.57 5.51
N VAL A 42 -1.51 3.96 4.73
CA VAL A 42 -1.66 4.93 3.62
C VAL A 42 -1.62 4.19 2.29
N ALA A 43 -2.68 4.33 1.49
CA ALA A 43 -2.78 3.71 0.18
C ALA A 43 -1.76 4.30 -0.81
N VAL A 44 -1.09 3.44 -1.57
CA VAL A 44 -0.14 3.81 -2.64
C VAL A 44 -0.62 3.44 -4.04
N ALA A 45 -1.84 2.93 -4.12
CA ALA A 45 -2.63 2.80 -5.34
C ALA A 45 -4.11 3.00 -4.99
N ASP A 46 -4.96 3.14 -5.99
CA ASP A 46 -6.41 3.03 -5.79
C ASP A 46 -6.77 1.59 -5.38
N ILE A 47 -7.58 1.47 -4.33
CA ILE A 47 -8.09 0.20 -3.78
C ILE A 47 -9.61 0.20 -3.91
N GLN A 48 -10.16 -0.89 -4.43
CA GLN A 48 -11.61 -1.03 -4.61
C GLN A 48 -12.27 -1.70 -3.41
N ALA A 49 -13.53 -1.35 -3.14
CA ALA A 49 -14.31 -2.05 -2.12
C ALA A 49 -14.41 -3.56 -2.44
N GLY A 50 -14.21 -4.38 -1.41
CA GLY A 50 -14.21 -5.84 -1.51
C GLY A 50 -12.85 -6.45 -1.88
N GLU A 51 -11.89 -5.65 -2.33
CA GLU A 51 -10.54 -6.09 -2.65
C GLU A 51 -9.78 -6.51 -1.40
N THR A 52 -9.08 -7.64 -1.46
CA THR A 52 -8.11 -8.04 -0.44
C THR A 52 -6.75 -7.51 -0.85
N VAL A 53 -6.20 -6.59 -0.06
CA VAL A 53 -4.94 -5.91 -0.36
C VAL A 53 -3.87 -6.21 0.68
N SER A 54 -2.64 -6.36 0.22
CA SER A 54 -1.46 -6.48 1.06
C SER A 54 -0.81 -5.12 1.28
N GLY A 55 -0.25 -4.92 2.46
CA GLY A 55 0.47 -3.70 2.83
C GLY A 55 1.71 -3.99 3.65
N TRP A 56 2.73 -3.17 3.44
CA TRP A 56 4.04 -3.35 4.06
C TRP A 56 4.17 -2.48 5.31
N VAL A 57 4.59 -3.10 6.40
CA VAL A 57 4.91 -2.47 7.68
C VAL A 57 6.40 -2.15 7.69
N MET A 58 6.73 -0.86 7.64
CA MET A 58 8.11 -0.40 7.48
C MET A 58 8.98 -0.72 8.71
N GLU A 59 8.40 -0.68 9.91
CA GLU A 59 9.14 -0.89 11.17
C GLU A 59 9.86 -2.25 11.23
N ASP A 60 9.21 -3.33 10.78
CA ASP A 60 9.73 -4.70 10.89
C ASP A 60 9.73 -5.48 9.58
N ASN A 61 9.46 -4.79 8.47
CA ASN A 61 9.41 -5.36 7.13
C ASN A 61 8.37 -6.48 6.96
N SER A 62 7.34 -6.53 7.82
CA SER A 62 6.25 -7.50 7.73
C SER A 62 5.19 -7.09 6.71
N ILE A 63 4.41 -8.07 6.25
CA ILE A 63 3.27 -7.86 5.36
C ILE A 63 1.99 -8.14 6.13
N ILE A 64 1.01 -7.25 5.98
CA ILE A 64 -0.34 -7.44 6.52
C ILE A 64 -1.37 -7.40 5.40
N THR A 65 -2.38 -8.25 5.52
CA THR A 65 -3.48 -8.32 4.55
C THR A 65 -4.76 -7.75 5.15
N VAL A 66 -5.44 -6.90 4.39
CA VAL A 66 -6.70 -6.24 4.78
C VAL A 66 -7.69 -6.34 3.63
N LYS A 67 -8.92 -6.75 3.94
CA LYS A 67 -10.04 -6.65 3.00
C LYS A 67 -10.60 -5.23 3.05
N ALA A 68 -10.56 -4.50 1.95
CA ALA A 68 -11.15 -3.18 1.85
C ALA A 68 -12.68 -3.27 1.91
N LEU A 69 -13.31 -2.45 2.75
CA LEU A 69 -14.76 -2.35 2.87
C LEU A 69 -15.33 -1.13 2.15
N SER A 70 -14.46 -0.25 1.66
CA SER A 70 -14.80 0.97 0.92
C SER A 70 -13.80 1.19 -0.20
N ASP A 71 -14.14 2.01 -1.18
CA ASP A 71 -13.16 2.51 -2.14
C ASP A 71 -12.19 3.46 -1.45
N ILE A 72 -10.88 3.27 -1.67
CA ILE A 72 -9.82 4.06 -1.05
C ILE A 72 -8.91 4.57 -2.16
N LYS A 73 -8.82 5.90 -2.28
CA LYS A 73 -7.97 6.54 -3.28
C LYS A 73 -6.50 6.55 -2.87
N LEU A 74 -5.62 6.64 -3.87
CA LEU A 74 -4.21 6.91 -3.67
C LEU A 74 -3.99 8.03 -2.62
N GLY A 75 -3.12 7.79 -1.64
CA GLY A 75 -2.78 8.73 -0.56
C GLY A 75 -3.80 8.78 0.59
N HIS A 76 -4.95 8.13 0.46
CA HIS A 76 -5.95 8.06 1.52
C HIS A 76 -5.61 6.94 2.52
N LYS A 77 -6.37 6.88 3.62
CA LYS A 77 -6.09 5.99 4.74
C LYS A 77 -7.04 4.80 4.77
N ILE A 78 -6.50 3.61 4.99
CA ILE A 78 -7.25 2.37 5.28
C ILE A 78 -7.13 2.03 6.77
N ALA A 79 -8.24 1.66 7.42
CA ALA A 79 -8.22 1.22 8.82
C ALA A 79 -7.59 -0.18 8.97
N LEU A 80 -6.64 -0.34 9.88
CA LEU A 80 -5.95 -1.63 10.11
C LEU A 80 -6.63 -2.52 11.16
N LYS A 81 -7.55 -1.92 11.93
CA LYS A 81 -8.36 -2.55 12.97
C LYS A 81 -9.71 -1.85 13.04
N ASP A 82 -10.64 -2.41 13.82
CA ASP A 82 -11.84 -1.69 14.20
C ASP A 82 -11.46 -0.54 15.14
N ILE A 83 -12.02 0.64 14.90
CA ILE A 83 -11.77 1.87 15.64
C ILE A 83 -13.13 2.37 16.15
N ALA A 84 -13.29 2.39 17.47
CA ALA A 84 -14.55 2.84 18.08
C ALA A 84 -14.77 4.33 17.86
N ASN A 85 -16.01 4.80 17.98
CA ASN A 85 -16.31 6.24 17.97
C ASN A 85 -15.59 6.96 19.14
N GLY A 86 -14.92 8.07 18.85
CA GLY A 86 -14.15 8.84 19.81
C GLY A 86 -12.75 8.26 20.12
N GLU A 87 -12.39 7.12 19.53
CA GLU A 87 -11.06 6.53 19.67
C GLU A 87 -10.02 7.35 18.91
N THR A 88 -8.79 7.37 19.44
CA THR A 88 -7.67 8.08 18.83
C THR A 88 -7.14 7.31 17.63
N VAL A 89 -6.97 8.00 16.51
CA VAL A 89 -6.29 7.47 15.33
C VAL A 89 -4.80 7.78 15.43
N ILE A 90 -3.97 6.74 15.33
CA ILE A 90 -2.51 6.80 15.36
C ILE A 90 -1.96 6.63 13.94
N LYS A 91 -1.05 7.52 13.54
CA LYS A 91 -0.29 7.46 12.29
C LYS A 91 1.13 7.98 12.55
N TYR A 92 2.15 7.30 12.04
CA TYR A 92 3.55 7.59 12.34
C TYR A 92 3.88 7.49 13.84
N GLY A 93 3.19 6.61 14.57
CA GLY A 93 3.32 6.50 16.02
C GLY A 93 2.71 7.66 16.82
N GLU A 94 2.11 8.65 16.17
CA GLU A 94 1.56 9.85 16.81
C GLU A 94 0.03 9.96 16.65
N PRO A 95 -0.67 10.56 17.63
CA PRO A 95 -2.10 10.79 17.54
C PRO A 95 -2.42 11.89 16.53
N ILE A 96 -3.17 11.56 15.48
CA ILE A 96 -3.56 12.53 14.43
C ILE A 96 -4.97 13.10 14.61
N GLY A 97 -5.78 12.51 15.49
CA GLY A 97 -7.15 12.94 15.72
C GLY A 97 -8.00 11.88 16.40
N LYS A 98 -9.30 12.16 16.48
CA LYS A 98 -10.31 11.23 17.02
C LYS A 98 -11.40 10.95 16.00
N THR A 99 -11.87 9.72 16.00
CA THR A 99 -13.01 9.34 15.15
C THR A 99 -14.29 10.03 15.63
N VAL A 100 -15.20 10.30 14.69
CA VAL A 100 -16.54 10.86 14.97
C VAL A 100 -17.67 9.87 14.69
N ALA A 101 -17.31 8.69 14.19
CA ALA A 101 -18.17 7.54 13.94
C ALA A 101 -17.30 6.27 14.11
N PRO A 102 -17.89 5.10 14.41
CA PRO A 102 -17.14 3.85 14.38
C PRO A 102 -16.59 3.60 12.96
N ILE A 103 -15.42 3.00 12.87
CA ILE A 103 -14.74 2.63 11.62
C ILE A 103 -14.34 1.17 11.71
N ALA A 104 -14.81 0.34 10.79
CA ALA A 104 -14.42 -1.07 10.72
C ALA A 104 -13.04 -1.22 10.05
N LYS A 105 -12.33 -2.31 10.39
CA LYS A 105 -11.10 -2.70 9.70
C LYS A 105 -11.35 -2.77 8.19
N GLY A 106 -10.49 -2.10 7.40
CA GLY A 106 -10.60 -2.04 5.95
C GLY A 106 -11.45 -0.88 5.42
N GLU A 107 -12.09 -0.08 6.27
CA GLU A 107 -12.80 1.12 5.83
C GLU A 107 -11.86 2.30 5.56
N HIS A 108 -12.39 3.25 4.79
CA HIS A 108 -11.72 4.50 4.44
C HIS A 108 -11.72 5.50 5.62
N VAL A 109 -10.55 5.92 6.09
CA VAL A 109 -10.41 6.92 7.16
C VAL A 109 -10.15 8.32 6.58
N HIS A 110 -11.10 9.23 6.70
CA HIS A 110 -10.99 10.60 6.18
C HIS A 110 -11.85 11.60 6.97
N VAL A 111 -12.07 12.80 6.44
CA VAL A 111 -12.63 13.94 7.18
C VAL A 111 -14.07 13.72 7.63
N HIS A 112 -14.78 12.77 7.01
CA HIS A 112 -16.16 12.44 7.38
C HIS A 112 -16.25 11.59 8.65
N ASN A 113 -15.22 10.79 8.97
CA ASN A 113 -15.18 9.90 10.14
C ASN A 113 -13.99 10.16 11.08
N LEU A 114 -13.10 11.10 10.74
CA LEU A 114 -11.97 11.54 11.55
C LEU A 114 -11.94 13.05 11.68
N LYS A 115 -11.93 13.54 12.91
CA LYS A 115 -11.63 14.93 13.24
C LYS A 115 -10.16 15.04 13.65
N THR A 116 -9.36 15.73 12.85
CA THR A 116 -7.93 15.92 13.14
C THR A 116 -7.74 16.78 14.39
N ALA A 117 -6.71 16.47 15.17
CA ALA A 117 -6.27 17.36 16.23
C ALA A 117 -5.88 18.71 15.61
N ARG A 118 -6.46 19.81 16.10
CA ARG A 118 -5.99 21.16 15.77
C ARG A 118 -4.87 21.47 16.76
N TRP A 119 -3.69 21.76 16.23
CA TRP A 119 -2.51 22.22 16.95
C TRP A 119 -2.39 23.73 16.79
#